data_AF-A0A4P7W6M8-F1
#
_entry.id   AF-A0A4P7W6M8-F1
#
_cell.length_a   1.000
_cell.length_b   1.000
_cell.length_c   1.000
_cell.angle_alpha   90.00
_cell.angle_beta   90.00
_cell.angle_gamma   90.00
#
_symmetry.space_group_name_H-M   'P 1'
#
loop_
_entity.id
_entity.type
_entity.pdbx_description
1 polymer ?
#
loop_
_entity_poly.entity_id
_entity_poly.type
_entity_poly.pdbx_seq_one_letter_code
_entity_poly.pdbx_strand_id
1 'polypeptide(L)'
;MKTIYYIQMLIMTLVMSSFPLSLAANSSSVSYTVTLQQQQKPTKDHNQQLDKDGQRMPARPVVVYISTTEGVYSSYFDIEDVISYSILDSNGQLSFSTYDVSDFINYLVSCNGVIGIQLELVEYNLEGWLQL
;
A
#
# COMPACT_ATOMS: atom_id res chain seq x y z
N MET A 1 -4.40 7.12 -64.17
CA MET A 1 -4.98 7.72 -62.94
C MET A 1 -5.45 6.68 -61.93
N LYS A 2 -6.20 5.63 -62.33
CA LYS A 2 -6.67 4.58 -61.40
C LYS A 2 -5.55 3.85 -60.63
N THR A 3 -4.44 3.53 -61.29
CA THR A 3 -3.30 2.81 -60.68
C THR A 3 -2.58 3.62 -59.59
N ILE A 4 -2.51 4.95 -59.76
CA ILE A 4 -1.89 5.86 -58.79
C ILE A 4 -2.73 5.93 -57.51
N TYR A 5 -4.06 5.88 -57.64
CA TYR A 5 -4.98 5.88 -56.51
C TYR A 5 -4.85 4.61 -55.66
N TYR A 6 -4.70 3.44 -56.29
CA TYR A 6 -4.46 2.18 -55.57
C TYR A 6 -3.13 2.17 -54.80
N ILE A 7 -2.08 2.75 -55.38
CA ILE A 7 -0.77 2.87 -54.72
C ILE A 7 -0.88 3.78 -53.49
N GLN A 8 -1.58 4.91 -53.60
CA GLN A 8 -1.80 5.81 -52.46
C GLN A 8 -2.60 5.15 -51.32
N MET A 9 -3.68 4.42 -51.65
CA MET A 9 -4.48 3.71 -50.64
C MET A 9 -3.67 2.62 -49.93
N LEU A 10 -2.81 1.90 -50.66
CA LEU A 10 -1.96 0.85 -50.09
C LEU A 10 -0.92 1.43 -49.12
N ILE A 11 -0.31 2.56 -49.47
CA ILE A 11 0.63 3.28 -48.59
C ILE A 11 -0.08 3.76 -47.33
N MET A 12 -1.28 4.34 -47.45
CA MET A 12 -2.06 4.81 -46.29
C MET A 12 -2.40 3.68 -45.31
N THR A 13 -2.71 2.50 -45.84
CA THR A 13 -3.01 1.30 -45.04
C THR A 13 -1.76 0.77 -44.33
N LEU A 14 -0.61 0.79 -45.01
CA LEU A 14 0.68 0.36 -44.45
C LEU A 14 1.17 1.29 -43.32
N VAL A 15 0.91 2.60 -43.43
CA VAL A 15 1.28 3.57 -42.39
C VAL A 15 0.39 3.38 -41.15
N MET A 16 -0.90 3.12 -41.34
CA MET A 16 -1.83 2.88 -40.23
C MET A 16 -1.51 1.60 -39.43
N SER A 17 -0.93 0.56 -40.04
CA SER A 17 -0.52 -0.66 -39.34
C SER A 17 0.83 -0.55 -38.62
N SER A 18 1.60 0.51 -38.87
CA SER A 18 2.92 0.72 -38.24
C SER A 18 2.86 1.39 -36.87
N PHE A 19 1.67 1.80 -36.42
CA PHE A 19 1.47 2.26 -35.05
C PHE A 19 1.11 1.06 -34.17
N PRO A 20 1.98 0.62 -33.25
CA PRO A 20 1.55 -0.34 -32.24
C PRO A 20 0.42 0.32 -31.45
N LEU A 21 -0.80 -0.23 -31.52
CA LEU A 21 -1.79 0.02 -30.50
C LEU A 21 -1.20 -0.53 -29.20
N SER A 22 -0.62 0.34 -28.39
CA SER A 22 -0.35 0.03 -26.99
C SER A 22 -1.69 -0.14 -26.30
N LEU A 23 -2.26 -1.34 -26.37
CA LEU A 23 -3.19 -1.78 -25.34
C LEU A 23 -2.38 -1.81 -24.05
N ALA A 24 -2.56 -0.79 -23.21
CA ALA A 24 -2.18 -0.85 -21.81
C ALA A 24 -3.04 -1.94 -21.16
N ALA A 25 -2.62 -3.19 -21.32
CA ALA A 25 -3.23 -4.32 -20.68
C ALA A 25 -2.74 -4.37 -19.23
N ASN A 26 -3.72 -4.35 -18.32
CA ASN A 26 -3.64 -4.91 -16.98
C ASN A 26 -3.18 -3.99 -15.83
N SER A 27 -3.87 -2.86 -15.60
CA SER A 27 -3.99 -2.34 -14.22
C SER A 27 -5.08 -3.12 -13.49
N SER A 28 -4.82 -4.40 -13.19
CA SER A 28 -5.63 -5.13 -12.21
C SER A 28 -5.51 -4.35 -10.89
N SER A 29 -6.58 -3.69 -10.46
CA SER A 29 -6.58 -2.95 -9.19
C SER A 29 -6.39 -3.94 -8.06
N VAL A 30 -5.20 -3.94 -7.43
CA VAL A 30 -4.92 -4.79 -6.29
C VAL A 30 -5.37 -4.07 -5.03
N SER A 31 -6.17 -4.74 -4.22
CA SER A 31 -6.62 -4.22 -2.93
C SER A 31 -6.43 -5.27 -1.84
N TYR A 32 -5.99 -4.81 -0.68
CA TYR A 32 -5.76 -5.59 0.51
C TYR A 32 -6.59 -5.01 1.66
N THR A 33 -7.12 -5.90 2.50
CA THR A 33 -7.74 -5.53 3.76
C THR A 33 -6.93 -6.17 4.87
N VAL A 34 -6.39 -5.36 5.77
CA VAL A 34 -5.57 -5.82 6.89
C VAL A 34 -6.16 -5.32 8.21
N THR A 35 -6.15 -6.18 9.22
CA THR A 35 -6.51 -5.77 10.58
C THR A 35 -5.23 -5.50 11.36
N LEU A 36 -5.04 -4.26 11.76
CA LEU A 36 -3.90 -3.81 12.56
C LEU A 36 -4.32 -3.66 14.03
N GLN A 37 -3.39 -3.84 14.94
CA GLN A 37 -3.58 -3.64 16.37
C GLN A 37 -2.94 -2.32 16.78
N GLN A 38 -3.67 -1.54 17.57
CA GLN A 38 -3.16 -0.30 18.13
C GLN A 38 -2.18 -0.58 19.28
N GLN A 39 -0.96 -0.07 19.13
CA GLN A 39 0.09 -0.07 20.14
C GLN A 39 0.38 1.36 20.58
N GLN A 40 0.23 1.65 21.88
CA GLN A 40 0.58 2.97 22.42
C GLN A 40 2.09 3.17 22.37
N LYS A 41 2.53 4.38 21.97
CA LYS A 41 3.95 4.73 22.05
C LYS A 41 4.36 4.81 23.53
N PRO A 42 5.52 4.25 23.93
CA PRO A 42 5.97 4.34 25.31
C PRO A 42 6.19 5.80 25.69
N THR A 43 5.39 6.32 26.61
CA THR A 43 5.56 7.66 27.18
C THR A 43 6.89 7.70 27.92
N LYS A 44 7.76 8.66 27.59
CA LYS A 44 9.06 8.89 28.26
C LYS A 44 8.92 9.45 29.70
N ASP A 45 7.83 9.16 30.38
CA ASP A 45 7.67 9.54 31.79
C ASP A 45 8.45 8.55 32.65
N HIS A 46 9.69 8.93 32.92
CA HIS A 46 10.54 8.35 33.94
C HIS A 46 9.74 8.39 35.26
N ASN A 47 9.33 7.22 35.76
CA ASN A 47 8.55 6.96 36.99
C ASN A 47 7.04 6.71 36.88
N GLN A 48 6.53 6.10 35.80
CA GLN A 48 5.25 5.41 35.92
C GLN A 48 5.46 4.03 36.56
N GLN A 49 5.19 3.97 37.86
CA GLN A 49 5.05 2.76 38.65
C GLN A 49 4.19 1.75 37.86
N LEU A 50 4.76 0.59 37.51
CA LEU A 50 4.04 -0.51 36.86
C LEU A 50 2.75 -0.78 37.64
N ASP A 51 1.62 -0.48 37.03
CA ASP A 51 0.32 -0.72 37.64
C ASP A 51 0.23 -2.22 37.95
N LYS A 52 0.15 -2.53 39.24
CA LYS A 52 0.01 -3.90 39.73
C LYS A 52 -1.31 -4.44 39.23
N ASP A 53 -1.26 -5.52 38.45
CA ASP A 53 -2.40 -6.38 38.13
C ASP A 53 -3.65 -5.66 37.59
N GLY A 54 -3.46 -4.68 36.71
CA GLY A 54 -4.53 -4.17 35.86
C GLY A 54 -4.75 -5.10 34.67
N GLN A 55 -5.98 -5.57 34.46
CA GLN A 55 -6.37 -6.24 33.22
C GLN A 55 -5.99 -5.34 32.04
N ARG A 56 -4.91 -5.67 31.33
CA ARG A 56 -4.53 -4.95 30.10
C ARG A 56 -5.70 -5.10 29.14
N MET A 57 -6.38 -4.00 28.84
CA MET A 57 -7.37 -4.01 27.77
C MET A 57 -6.67 -4.50 26.50
N PRO A 58 -7.25 -5.49 25.79
CA PRO A 58 -6.67 -5.95 24.55
C PRO A 58 -6.57 -4.79 23.56
N ALA A 59 -5.49 -4.77 22.78
CA ALA A 59 -5.28 -3.76 21.75
C ALA A 59 -6.50 -3.72 20.81
N ARG A 60 -7.01 -2.51 20.55
CA ARG A 60 -8.18 -2.33 19.69
C ARG A 60 -7.79 -2.68 18.25
N PRO A 61 -8.51 -3.60 17.57
CA PRO A 61 -8.28 -3.87 16.17
C PRO A 61 -8.82 -2.71 15.31
N VAL A 62 -8.02 -2.32 14.32
CA VAL A 62 -8.31 -1.27 13.34
C VAL A 62 -8.21 -1.90 11.96
N VAL A 63 -9.29 -1.82 11.18
CA VAL A 63 -9.30 -2.33 9.81
C VAL A 63 -8.77 -1.24 8.89
N VAL A 64 -7.75 -1.59 8.11
CA VAL A 64 -7.12 -0.72 7.12
C VAL A 64 -7.25 -1.36 5.74
N TYR A 65 -7.60 -0.54 4.78
CA TYR A 65 -7.72 -0.92 3.38
C TYR A 65 -6.59 -0.27 2.59
N ILE A 66 -5.95 -1.05 1.72
CA ILE A 66 -4.80 -0.62 0.94
C ILE A 66 -5.09 -0.97 -0.52
N SER A 67 -5.06 0.03 -1.40
CA SER A 67 -5.43 -0.13 -2.80
C SER A 67 -4.46 0.62 -3.69
N THR A 68 -4.06 0.02 -4.81
CA THR A 68 -3.22 0.68 -5.82
C THR A 68 -3.88 1.91 -6.44
N THR A 69 -5.20 2.01 -6.41
CA THR A 69 -5.94 3.13 -7.01
C THR A 69 -6.42 4.15 -6.00
N GLU A 70 -6.73 3.72 -4.77
CA GLU A 70 -7.34 4.58 -3.74
C GLU A 70 -6.38 4.93 -2.60
N GLY A 71 -5.17 4.35 -2.58
CA GLY A 71 -4.21 4.58 -1.53
C GLY A 71 -4.49 3.74 -0.28
N VAL A 72 -4.20 4.31 0.88
CA VAL A 72 -4.48 3.69 2.19
C VAL A 72 -5.64 4.44 2.84
N TYR A 73 -6.66 3.71 3.31
CA TYR A 73 -7.80 4.30 3.99
C TYR A 73 -8.28 3.49 5.20
N SER A 74 -8.85 4.19 6.16
CA SER A 74 -9.44 3.64 7.38
C SER A 74 -10.61 4.52 7.81
N SER A 75 -11.61 3.94 8.48
CA SER A 75 -12.69 4.71 9.11
C SER A 75 -12.32 5.22 10.50
N TYR A 76 -11.13 4.88 11.01
CA TYR A 76 -10.71 5.15 12.39
C TYR A 76 -9.71 6.30 12.51
N PHE A 77 -9.01 6.65 11.44
CA PHE A 77 -7.99 7.71 11.42
C PHE A 77 -7.94 8.33 10.02
N ASP A 78 -7.50 9.58 9.95
CA ASP A 78 -7.25 10.26 8.69
C ASP A 78 -5.85 9.91 8.17
N ILE A 79 -5.73 9.72 6.86
CA ILE A 79 -4.45 9.33 6.25
C ILE A 79 -3.37 10.40 6.42
N GLU A 80 -3.76 11.66 6.60
CA GLU A 80 -2.88 12.79 6.88
C GLU A 80 -2.22 12.69 8.27
N ASP A 81 -2.79 11.91 9.19
CA ASP A 81 -2.22 11.66 10.52
C ASP A 81 -1.15 10.56 10.50
N VAL A 82 -1.03 9.84 9.40
CA VAL A 82 0.00 8.80 9.24
C VAL A 82 1.34 9.47 8.93
N ILE A 83 2.27 9.32 9.86
CA ILE A 83 3.62 9.83 9.77
C ILE A 83 4.44 8.95 8.83
N SER A 84 4.42 7.62 9.00
CA SER A 84 5.23 6.72 8.21
C SER A 84 4.56 5.37 7.96
N TYR A 85 4.97 4.73 6.87
CA TYR A 85 4.53 3.41 6.44
C TYR A 85 5.72 2.47 6.41
N SER A 86 5.61 1.34 7.07
CA SER A 86 6.69 0.36 7.18
C SER A 86 6.19 -1.05 6.87
N ILE A 87 7.04 -1.83 6.21
CA ILE A 87 6.85 -3.26 6.00
C ILE A 87 7.91 -4.02 6.79
N LEU A 88 7.44 -4.99 7.57
CA LEU A 88 8.27 -5.92 8.33
C LEU A 88 8.36 -7.25 7.56
N ASP A 89 9.50 -7.90 7.65
CA ASP A 89 9.66 -9.28 7.17
C ASP A 89 8.89 -10.27 8.08
N SER A 90 8.89 -11.55 7.71
CA SER A 90 8.24 -12.62 8.49
C SER A 90 8.79 -12.80 9.91
N ASN A 91 9.95 -12.21 10.22
CA ASN A 91 10.59 -12.25 11.53
C ASN A 91 10.31 -10.98 12.35
N GLY A 92 9.55 -10.02 11.81
CA GLY A 92 9.26 -8.74 12.44
C GLY A 92 10.38 -7.70 12.32
N GLN A 93 11.37 -7.94 11.44
CA GLN A 93 12.45 -6.99 11.16
C GLN A 93 12.00 -5.99 10.09
N LEU A 94 12.43 -4.74 10.23
CA LEU A 94 12.12 -3.70 9.25
C LEU A 94 12.75 -4.03 7.90
N SER A 95 11.90 -4.28 6.89
CA SER A 95 12.33 -4.54 5.50
C SER A 95 12.28 -3.25 4.67
N PHE A 96 11.29 -2.41 4.90
CA PHE A 96 11.08 -1.17 4.15
C PHE A 96 10.36 -0.12 5.00
N SER A 97 10.69 1.15 4.80
CA SER A 97 10.02 2.28 5.45
C SER A 97 10.01 3.50 4.53
N THR A 98 8.90 4.21 4.50
CA THR A 98 8.73 5.42 3.70
C THR A 98 7.70 6.37 4.32
N TYR A 99 7.75 7.63 3.90
CA TYR A 99 6.74 8.65 4.19
C TYR A 99 5.74 8.82 3.04
N ASP A 100 6.01 8.20 1.87
CA ASP A 100 5.17 8.28 0.68
C ASP A 100 4.28 7.03 0.54
N VAL A 101 2.96 7.23 0.49
CA VAL A 101 1.97 6.15 0.37
C VAL A 101 2.12 5.37 -0.95
N SER A 102 2.54 6.02 -2.03
CA SER A 102 2.70 5.40 -3.35
C SER A 102 3.88 4.44 -3.34
N ASP A 103 5.00 4.85 -2.76
CA ASP A 103 6.19 3.99 -2.62
C ASP A 103 5.89 2.79 -1.71
N PHE A 104 5.15 3.00 -0.64
CA PHE A 104 4.68 1.94 0.24
C PHE A 104 3.85 0.90 -0.51
N ILE A 105 2.84 1.34 -1.28
CA ILE A 105 1.98 0.43 -2.03
C ILE A 105 2.74 -0.28 -3.14
N ASN A 106 3.61 0.42 -3.86
CA ASN A 106 4.44 -0.18 -4.91
C ASN A 106 5.34 -1.29 -4.35
N TYR A 107 5.97 -1.04 -3.19
CA TYR A 107 6.79 -2.04 -2.52
C TYR A 107 5.93 -3.21 -1.99
N LEU A 108 4.77 -2.93 -1.38
CA LEU A 108 3.82 -3.93 -0.89
C LEU A 108 3.39 -4.91 -1.99
N VAL A 109 3.04 -4.39 -3.18
CA VAL A 109 2.61 -5.22 -4.32
C VAL A 109 3.75 -6.08 -4.87
N SER A 110 5.01 -5.70 -4.63
CA SER A 110 6.18 -6.52 -5.01
C SER A 110 6.50 -7.62 -3.99
N CYS A 111 5.92 -7.56 -2.79
CA CYS A 111 6.14 -8.55 -1.74
C CYS A 111 5.36 -9.85 -1.99
N ASN A 112 5.76 -10.92 -1.32
CA ASN A 112 5.06 -12.20 -1.31
C ASN A 112 5.13 -12.84 0.08
N GLY A 113 4.21 -13.77 0.36
CA GLY A 113 4.17 -14.49 1.63
C GLY A 113 3.59 -13.65 2.78
N VAL A 114 4.03 -13.97 4.00
CA VAL A 114 3.59 -13.27 5.21
C VAL A 114 4.49 -12.07 5.45
N ILE A 115 3.89 -10.89 5.57
CA ILE A 115 4.57 -9.64 5.90
C ILE A 115 3.88 -8.93 7.05
N GLY A 116 4.64 -8.14 7.79
CA GLY A 116 4.09 -7.21 8.78
C GLY A 116 3.86 -5.84 8.14
N ILE A 117 2.77 -5.19 8.51
CA ILE A 117 2.46 -3.80 8.13
C ILE A 117 2.46 -2.99 9.42
N GLN A 118 3.24 -1.90 9.42
CA GLN A 118 3.28 -0.97 10.52
C GLN A 118 3.02 0.45 10.01
N LEU A 119 2.03 1.12 10.61
CA LEU A 119 1.72 2.53 10.37
C LEU A 119 2.05 3.32 11.64
N GLU A 120 2.85 4.36 11.50
CA GLU A 120 3.14 5.28 12.60
C GLU A 120 2.17 6.46 12.55
N LEU A 121 1.44 6.70 13.62
CA LEU A 121 0.66 7.92 13.82
C LEU A 121 1.28 8.74 14.95
N VAL A 122 0.76 9.94 15.20
CA VAL A 122 1.30 10.85 16.23
C VAL A 122 1.34 10.19 17.61
N GLU A 123 0.22 9.62 18.05
CA GLU A 123 0.05 9.13 19.42
C GLU A 123 0.29 7.62 19.58
N TYR A 124 0.13 6.85 18.51
CA TYR A 124 0.18 5.39 18.54
C TYR A 124 0.71 4.82 17.23
N ASN A 125 1.10 3.55 17.28
CA ASN A 125 1.43 2.76 16.10
C ASN A 125 0.31 1.76 15.83
N LEU A 126 0.08 1.44 14.58
CA LEU A 126 -0.75 0.33 14.16
C LEU A 126 0.16 -0.75 13.57
N GLU A 127 0.01 -1.98 14.02
CA GLU A 127 0.82 -3.10 13.52
C GLU A 127 -0.05 -4.34 13.30
N GLY A 128 0.17 -5.05 12.20
CA GLY A 128 -0.52 -6.30 11.93
C GLY A 128 0.13 -7.07 10.81
N TRP A 129 -0.37 -8.28 10.55
CA TRP A 129 0.21 -9.21 9.59
C TRP A 129 -0.74 -9.42 8.42
N LEU A 130 -0.17 -9.44 7.22
CA LEU A 130 -0.89 -9.67 5.97
C LEU A 130 -0.28 -10.88 5.25
N GLN A 131 -1.14 -11.79 4.82
CA GLN A 131 -0.78 -12.87 3.90
C GLN A 131 -1.06 -12.39 2.48
N LEU A 132 0.00 -12.27 1.68
CA LEU A 132 -0.04 -11.97 0.25
C LEU A 132 -0.09 -13.25 -0.60
#